data_AF-A0A6M4M932-F1
#
_entry.id   AF-A0A6M4M932-F1
#
_cell.length_a   1.000
_cell.length_b   1.000
_cell.length_c   1.000
_cell.angle_alpha   90.00
_cell.angle_beta   90.00
_cell.angle_gamma   90.00
#
_symmetry.space_group_name_H-M   'P 1'
#
loop_
_entity.id
_entity.type
_entity.pdbx_description
1 polymer ?
#
loop_
_entity_poly.entity_id
_entity_poly.type
_entity_poly.pdbx_seq_one_letter_code
_entity_poly.pdbx_strand_id
1 'polypeptide(L)'
;MDEMTALKKAIEIISGGSQKRFAELVTEQVELSNSCALSLSRKIPSLSQQLVNYWIKNDKPCSPHYAPIISNLTKGEVKMHELRPDVYPVEDKAA
;
A
#
# COMPACT_ATOMS: atom_id res chain seq x y z
N MET A 1 -10.38 9.29 8.65
CA MET A 1 -9.20 9.86 7.95
C MET A 1 -9.53 9.85 6.46
N ASP A 2 -9.13 10.86 5.69
CA ASP A 2 -9.29 10.80 4.23
C ASP A 2 -8.16 9.95 3.61
N GLU A 3 -8.35 9.50 2.36
CA GLU A 3 -7.44 8.59 1.66
C GLU A 3 -6.04 9.17 1.46
N MET A 4 -5.96 10.48 1.23
CA MET A 4 -4.69 11.16 1.05
C MET A 4 -3.94 11.33 2.37
N THR A 5 -4.62 11.63 3.47
CA THR A 5 -4.01 11.70 4.80
C THR A 5 -3.55 10.31 5.23
N ALA A 6 -4.31 9.26 4.94
CA ALA A 6 -3.91 7.88 5.18
C ALA A 6 -2.64 7.51 4.41
N LEU A 7 -2.57 7.87 3.13
CA LEU A 7 -1.37 7.63 2.31
C LEU A 7 -0.15 8.40 2.81
N LYS A 8 -0.31 9.69 3.15
CA LYS A 8 0.78 10.51 3.71
C LYS A 8 1.26 9.97 5.05
N LYS A 9 0.34 9.57 5.93
CA LYS A 9 0.65 8.94 7.22
C LYS A 9 1.40 7.62 7.01
N ALA A 10 0.99 6.81 6.04
CA ALA A 10 1.69 5.56 5.72
C ALA A 10 3.13 5.82 5.24
N ILE A 11 3.34 6.83 4.39
CA ILE A 11 4.69 7.24 3.96
C ILE A 11 5.52 7.70 5.17
N GLU A 12 4.93 8.47 6.08
CA GLU A 12 5.62 8.91 7.30
C GLU A 12 6.06 7.72 8.17
N ILE A 13 5.14 6.78 8.44
CA ILE A 13 5.41 5.61 9.29
C ILE A 13 6.47 4.68 8.65
N ILE A 14 6.33 4.39 7.35
CA ILE A 14 7.14 3.37 6.69
C ILE A 14 8.54 3.90 6.35
N SER A 15 8.64 5.16 5.95
CA SER A 15 9.87 5.69 5.36
C SER A 15 10.36 7.01 5.95
N GLY A 16 9.71 7.55 6.98
CA GLY A 16 10.02 8.85 7.57
C GLY A 16 9.78 10.00 6.59
N GLY A 17 8.74 9.88 5.76
CA GLY A 17 8.32 10.94 4.82
C GLY A 17 8.97 10.84 3.43
N SER A 18 9.92 9.93 3.22
CA SER A 18 10.60 9.76 1.93
C SER A 18 9.80 8.89 0.96
N GLN A 19 9.29 9.49 -0.12
CA GLN A 19 8.55 8.78 -1.17
C GLN A 19 9.39 7.70 -1.88
N LYS A 20 10.69 7.97 -2.06
CA LYS A 20 11.62 7.01 -2.69
C LYS A 20 11.77 5.76 -1.82
N ARG A 21 12.09 5.96 -0.54
CA ARG A 21 12.29 4.86 0.41
C ARG A 21 10.99 4.10 0.68
N PHE A 22 9.85 4.78 0.65
CA PHE A 22 8.54 4.14 0.69
C PHE A 22 8.34 3.19 -0.50
N ALA A 23 8.63 3.65 -1.72
CA ALA A 23 8.49 2.83 -2.93
C ALA A 23 9.42 1.60 -2.91
N GLU A 24 10.65 1.76 -2.42
CA GLU A 24 11.63 0.67 -2.24
C GLU A 24 11.11 -0.38 -1.26
N LEU A 25 10.71 0.02 -0.04
CA LEU A 25 10.24 -0.92 1.00
C LEU A 25 8.94 -1.64 0.62
N VAL A 26 8.02 -0.95 -0.06
CA VAL A 26 6.80 -1.59 -0.58
C VAL A 26 7.15 -2.57 -1.69
N THR A 27 8.12 -2.24 -2.56
CA THR A 27 8.58 -3.15 -3.62
C THR A 27 9.23 -4.40 -3.04
N GLU A 28 10.06 -4.28 -2.01
CA GLU A 28 10.65 -5.43 -1.31
C GLU A 28 9.56 -6.37 -0.77
N GLN A 29 8.51 -5.83 -0.15
CA GLN A 29 7.40 -6.64 0.32
C GLN A 29 6.55 -7.25 -0.80
N VAL A 30 6.40 -6.55 -1.92
CA VAL A 30 5.76 -7.08 -3.12
C VAL A 30 6.56 -8.27 -3.67
N GLU A 31 7.88 -8.18 -3.72
CA GLU A 31 8.76 -9.25 -4.19
C GLU A 31 8.73 -10.46 -3.26
N LEU A 32 8.75 -10.24 -1.94
CA LEU A 32 8.55 -11.29 -0.94
C LEU A 32 7.18 -11.99 -1.12
N SER A 33 6.11 -11.21 -1.30
CA SER A 33 4.77 -11.74 -1.53
C SER A 33 4.67 -12.53 -2.85
N ASN A 34 5.28 -12.01 -3.92
CA ASN A 34 5.31 -12.64 -5.24
C ASN A 34 6.14 -13.94 -5.25
N SER A 35 7.19 -14.03 -4.43
CA SER A 35 8.04 -15.23 -4.31
C SER A 35 7.42 -16.31 -3.43
N CYS A 36 6.62 -15.92 -2.44
CA CYS A 36 5.88 -16.84 -1.56
C CYS A 36 4.63 -17.43 -2.24
N ALA A 37 4.09 -16.78 -3.28
CA ALA A 37 2.92 -17.24 -4.01
C ALA A 37 3.22 -18.49 -4.86
N LEU A 38 2.99 -19.68 -4.27
CA LEU A 38 2.88 -20.97 -4.96
C LEU A 38 1.64 -21.08 -5.88
N SER A 39 0.91 -19.98 -6.12
CA SER A 39 -0.39 -19.97 -6.79
C SER A 39 -0.41 -19.03 -8.00
N LEU A 40 -1.17 -19.43 -9.04
CA LEU A 40 -1.49 -18.82 -10.35
C LEU A 40 -1.94 -17.33 -10.37
N SER A 41 -1.71 -16.59 -9.30
CA SER A 41 -2.05 -15.19 -9.11
C SER A 41 -1.13 -14.28 -9.95
N ARG A 42 -1.71 -13.25 -10.60
CA ARG A 42 -0.92 -12.23 -11.31
C ARG A 42 0.10 -11.59 -10.36
N LYS A 43 1.36 -11.54 -10.80
CA LYS A 43 2.44 -10.85 -10.08
C LYS A 43 2.08 -9.38 -9.90
N ILE A 44 2.19 -8.88 -8.67
CA ILE A 44 2.05 -7.46 -8.39
C ILE A 44 3.32 -6.75 -8.91
N PRO A 45 3.22 -5.69 -9.73
CA PRO A 45 4.39 -4.99 -10.23
C PRO A 45 5.08 -4.19 -9.11
N SER A 46 6.38 -3.95 -9.27
CA SER A 46 7.15 -3.09 -8.37
C SER A 46 6.57 -1.68 -8.32
N LEU A 47 6.68 -1.05 -7.14
CA LEU A 47 6.20 0.30 -6.92
C LEU A 47 7.32 1.31 -7.22
N SER A 48 7.08 2.25 -8.12
CA SER A 48 8.04 3.32 -8.42
C SER A 48 7.75 4.60 -7.65
N GLN A 49 8.80 5.37 -7.34
CA GLN A 49 8.65 6.71 -6.73
C GLN A 49 7.76 7.63 -7.58
N GLN A 50 7.84 7.53 -8.91
CA GLN A 50 7.02 8.33 -9.82
C GLN A 50 5.52 8.05 -9.64
N LEU A 51 5.15 6.79 -9.44
CA LEU A 51 3.77 6.39 -9.21
C LEU A 51 3.25 6.91 -7.85
N VAL A 52 4.07 6.83 -6.81
CA VAL A 52 3.75 7.40 -5.48
C VAL A 52 3.55 8.91 -5.57
N ASN A 53 4.46 9.62 -6.26
CA ASN A 53 4.34 11.05 -6.51
C ASN A 53 3.10 11.40 -7.33
N TYR A 54 2.75 10.58 -8.32
CA TYR A 54 1.52 10.74 -9.11
C TYR A 54 0.28 10.67 -8.22
N TRP A 55 0.20 9.70 -7.30
CA TRP A 55 -0.92 9.61 -6.36
C TRP A 55 -1.05 10.85 -5.49
N ILE A 56 0.06 11.30 -4.91
CA ILE A 56 0.08 12.46 -4.01
C ILE A 56 -0.28 13.75 -4.75
N LYS A 57 0.28 13.98 -5.94
CA LYS A 57 0.05 15.22 -6.70
C LYS A 57 -1.36 15.35 -7.26
N ASN A 58 -2.00 14.23 -7.59
CA ASN A 58 -3.30 14.22 -8.26
C ASN A 58 -4.46 13.88 -7.32
N ASP A 59 -4.18 13.79 -6.02
CA ASP A 59 -5.16 13.38 -5.00
C ASP A 59 -5.86 12.07 -5.38
N LYS A 60 -5.04 11.07 -5.77
CA LYS A 60 -5.53 9.76 -6.21
C LYS A 60 -5.27 8.72 -5.11
N PRO A 61 -6.22 7.80 -4.89
CA PRO A 61 -6.00 6.67 -4.00
C PRO A 61 -4.93 5.73 -4.57
N CYS A 62 -4.26 5.00 -3.68
CA CYS A 62 -3.25 4.03 -4.10
C CYS A 62 -3.90 2.84 -4.85
N SER A 63 -3.12 2.08 -5.62
CA SER A 63 -3.65 0.86 -6.29
C SER A 63 -4.15 -0.17 -5.25
N PRO A 64 -5.20 -0.98 -5.54
CA PRO A 64 -5.77 -1.88 -4.54
C PRO A 64 -4.81 -3.02 -4.21
N HIS A 65 -3.91 -3.34 -5.14
CA HIS A 65 -2.86 -4.34 -4.93
C HIS A 65 -1.84 -3.93 -3.86
N TYR A 66 -1.62 -2.63 -3.65
CA TYR A 66 -0.65 -2.15 -2.65
C TYR A 66 -1.30 -1.85 -1.30
N ALA A 67 -2.60 -1.57 -1.25
CA ALA A 67 -3.30 -1.26 0.00
C ALA A 67 -3.10 -2.30 1.13
N PRO A 68 -3.23 -3.62 0.91
CA PRO A 68 -2.97 -4.60 1.98
C PRO A 68 -1.49 -4.63 2.39
N ILE A 69 -0.56 -4.45 1.44
CA ILE A 69 0.89 -4.43 1.70
C ILE A 69 1.26 -3.22 2.57
N ILE A 70 0.72 -2.05 2.23
CA ILE A 70 0.93 -0.80 2.98
C ILE A 70 0.30 -0.91 4.37
N SER A 71 -0.91 -1.48 4.49
CA SER A 71 -1.57 -1.72 5.78
C SER A 71 -0.72 -2.64 6.68
N ASN A 72 -0.11 -3.68 6.11
CA ASN A 72 0.77 -4.58 6.85
C ASN A 72 2.08 -3.89 7.25
N LEU A 73 2.69 -3.11 6.36
CA LEU A 73 3.91 -2.36 6.64
C LEU A 73 3.72 -1.29 7.73
N THR A 74 2.53 -0.71 7.82
CA THR A 74 2.15 0.20 8.92
C THR A 74 1.70 -0.54 10.18
N LYS A 75 1.78 -1.87 10.22
CA LYS A 75 1.31 -2.71 11.35
C LYS A 75 -0.15 -2.42 11.75
N GLY A 76 -1.00 -2.04 10.79
CA GLY A 76 -2.41 -1.72 11.03
C GLY A 76 -2.68 -0.30 11.53
N GLU A 77 -1.67 0.57 11.66
CA GLU A 77 -1.87 1.99 12.00
C GLU A 77 -2.56 2.78 10.88
N VAL A 78 -2.47 2.28 9.64
CA VAL A 78 -3.24 2.74 8.50
C VAL A 78 -3.99 1.54 7.97
N LYS A 79 -5.32 1.58 8.02
CA LYS A 79 -6.16 0.46 7.59
C LYS A 79 -6.37 0.47 6.08
N MET A 80 -6.57 -0.71 5.49
CA MET A 80 -6.80 -0.85 4.05
C MET A 80 -7.98 0.01 3.55
N HIS A 81 -9.09 0.09 4.30
CA HIS A 81 -10.25 0.90 3.95
C HIS A 81 -10.01 2.41 4.07
N GLU A 82 -9.00 2.84 4.83
CA GLU A 82 -8.59 4.24 4.89
C GLU A 82 -7.77 4.63 3.65
N LEU A 83 -7.00 3.71 3.08
CA LEU A 83 -6.25 3.93 1.83
C LEU A 83 -7.14 3.82 0.58
N ARG A 84 -8.17 2.97 0.66
CA ARG A 84 -9.06 2.61 -0.44
C ARG A 84 -10.49 2.42 0.07
N PRO A 85 -11.28 3.50 0.20
CA PRO A 85 -12.67 3.40 0.64
C PRO A 85 -13.59 2.76 -0.42
N ASP A 86 -13.16 2.71 -1.69
CA ASP A 86 -13.87 2.07 -2.81
C ASP A 86 -13.73 0.54 -2.82
N VAL A 87 -12.72 0.00 -2.15
CA VAL A 87 -12.55 -1.44 -2.02
C VAL A 87 -13.46 -1.88 -0.89
N TYR A 88 -14.52 -2.63 -1.25
CA TYR A 88 -15.45 -3.24 -0.29
C TYR A 88 -14.66 -3.80 0.90
N PRO A 89 -15.12 -3.57 2.15
CA PRO A 89 -14.48 -4.20 3.30
C PRO A 89 -14.51 -5.70 3.06
N VAL A 90 -13.33 -6.29 2.85
CA VAL A 90 -13.17 -7.72 3.02
C VAL A 90 -13.48 -7.90 4.50
N GLU A 91 -14.67 -8.42 4.82
CA GLU A 91 -15.05 -8.71 6.19
C GLU A 91 -13.86 -9.44 6.83
N ASP A 92 -13.27 -8.81 7.84
CA ASP A 92 -12.31 -9.44 8.74
C ASP A 92 -13.11 -10.48 9.52
N LYS A 93 -13.40 -11.61 8.87
CA LYS A 93 -13.95 -12.78 9.53
C LYS A 93 -12.81 -13.33 10.37
N ALA A 94 -12.68 -12.79 11.58
CA ALA A 94 -12.04 -13.45 12.68
C ALA A 94 -12.61 -14.87 12.76
N ALA A 95 -11.79 -15.85 12.37
CA ALA A 95 -12.01 -17.27 12.55
C ALA A 95 -11.24 -17.73 13.79
#